data_AF-A0A7T4YJ26-F1
#
_entry.id   AF-A0A7T4YJ26-F1
#
_cell.length_a   1.000
_cell.length_b   1.000
_cell.length_c   1.000
_cell.angle_alpha   90.00
_cell.angle_beta   90.00
_cell.angle_gamma   90.00
#
_symmetry.space_group_name_H-M   'P 1'
#
loop_
_entity.id
_entity.type
_entity.pdbx_description
1 polymer ?
#
loop_
_entity_poly.entity_id
_entity_poly.type
_entity_poly.pdbx_seq_one_letter_code
_entity_poly.pdbx_strand_id
1 'polypeptide(L)'
;MLARYQSRILTLVAASIAATCMLIATPRLIPLNASTGITFTDAAVGPLNAIIITALFLLPALILSIFIAAFNTYLSATFISAFAVLALASIGGSPIGFIYRSDLPHEYTSLIIESFIWTALLFANLYTIQITRTPIQAKLPRNLVTPSPDDSNLFGNLSTNTILAAFIVAGLGGFLCNLLIQSTATSQSLCSLILAFFIATLFTRFIFPSANPVILLFSPMIAAIVGYTLVLINTGSYSSTSKILSAIYSHQFPPLAFPLPIFFISAGTIGVILGITAAKGFENMTIESATHQSETAE
;
A
#
# COMPACT_ATOMS: atom_id res chain seq x y z
N MET A 1 -15.67 -11.67 21.56
CA MET A 1 -16.20 -11.11 20.30
C MET A 1 -16.29 -9.57 20.32
N LEU A 2 -16.90 -8.96 21.35
CA LEU A 2 -17.10 -7.50 21.46
C LEU A 2 -15.81 -6.65 21.33
N ALA A 3 -14.73 -7.04 22.02
CA ALA A 3 -13.45 -6.31 21.96
C ALA A 3 -12.82 -6.26 20.55
N ARG A 4 -12.95 -7.33 19.75
CA ARG A 4 -12.47 -7.37 18.37
C ARG A 4 -13.26 -6.41 17.48
N TYR A 5 -14.58 -6.32 17.68
CA TYR A 5 -15.44 -5.41 16.93
C TYR A 5 -15.13 -3.94 17.25
N GLN A 6 -14.98 -3.62 18.54
CA GLN A 6 -14.59 -2.28 18.99
C GLN A 6 -13.23 -1.84 18.41
N SER A 7 -12.24 -2.74 18.39
CA SER A 7 -10.92 -2.45 17.82
C SER A 7 -10.96 -2.16 16.31
N ARG A 8 -11.82 -2.88 15.55
CA ARG A 8 -12.03 -2.63 14.12
C ARG A 8 -12.70 -1.28 13.88
N ILE A 9 -13.74 -0.95 14.64
CA ILE A 9 -14.38 0.38 14.56
C ILE A 9 -13.37 1.48 14.85
N LEU A 10 -12.60 1.34 15.93
CA LEU A 10 -11.60 2.35 16.30
C LEU A 10 -10.54 2.55 15.20
N THR A 11 -10.10 1.46 14.57
CA THR A 11 -9.16 1.52 13.43
C THR A 11 -9.76 2.27 12.24
N LEU A 12 -11.04 2.03 11.92
CA LEU A 12 -11.74 2.72 10.83
C LEU A 12 -11.93 4.20 11.13
N VAL A 13 -12.35 4.56 12.36
CA VAL A 13 -12.50 5.96 12.79
C VAL A 13 -11.16 6.68 12.71
N ALA A 14 -10.08 6.05 13.20
CA ALA A 14 -8.73 6.61 13.11
C ALA A 14 -8.29 6.81 11.65
N ALA A 15 -8.57 5.83 10.77
CA ALA A 15 -8.29 5.92 9.34
C ALA A 15 -9.07 7.07 8.67
N SER A 16 -10.34 7.27 9.03
CA SER A 16 -11.15 8.39 8.51
C SER A 16 -10.61 9.75 8.97
N ILE A 17 -10.24 9.91 10.25
CA ILE A 17 -9.64 11.15 10.76
C ILE A 17 -8.32 11.43 10.05
N ALA A 18 -7.45 10.42 9.94
CA ALA A 18 -6.18 10.53 9.26
C ALA A 18 -6.34 10.91 7.78
N ALA A 19 -7.32 10.30 7.09
CA ALA A 19 -7.67 10.66 5.73
C ALA A 19 -8.11 12.13 5.61
N THR A 20 -9.02 12.60 6.48
CA THR A 20 -9.44 14.00 6.46
C THR A 20 -8.27 14.96 6.65
N CYS A 21 -7.35 14.67 7.58
CA CYS A 21 -6.12 15.47 7.74
C CYS A 21 -5.26 15.47 6.48
N MET A 22 -5.08 14.31 5.84
CA MET A 22 -4.27 14.19 4.63
C MET A 22 -4.85 14.99 3.45
N LEU A 23 -6.19 15.05 3.35
CA LEU A 23 -6.86 15.79 2.29
C LEU A 23 -6.60 17.31 2.37
N ILE A 24 -6.22 17.85 3.52
CA ILE A 24 -5.85 19.27 3.67
C ILE A 24 -4.56 19.59 2.89
N ALA A 25 -3.69 18.60 2.66
CA ALA A 25 -2.46 18.76 1.87
C ALA A 25 -2.75 18.95 0.37
N THR A 26 -3.90 18.48 -0.12
CA THR A 26 -4.23 18.37 -1.55
C THR A 26 -3.91 19.63 -2.36
N PRO A 27 -4.35 20.85 -1.97
CA PRO A 27 -4.12 22.05 -2.78
C PRO A 27 -2.64 22.40 -2.99
N ARG A 28 -1.75 21.89 -2.12
CA ARG A 28 -0.30 22.12 -2.21
C ARG A 28 0.41 21.08 -3.07
N LEU A 29 -0.20 19.92 -3.27
CA LEU A 29 0.36 18.79 -4.01
C LEU A 29 -0.14 18.71 -5.45
N ILE A 30 -1.18 19.47 -5.80
CA ILE A 30 -1.65 19.61 -7.18
C ILE A 30 -0.57 20.33 -8.02
N PRO A 31 -0.29 19.89 -9.26
CA PRO A 31 0.65 20.56 -10.16
C PRO A 31 0.18 21.96 -10.58
N LEU A 32 1.10 22.83 -11.02
CA LEU A 32 0.81 24.23 -11.36
C LEU A 32 -0.25 24.42 -12.45
N ASN A 33 -0.35 23.47 -13.37
CA ASN A 33 -1.34 23.48 -14.43
C ASN A 33 -2.74 23.02 -13.96
N ALA A 34 -2.93 22.82 -12.66
CA ALA A 34 -4.15 22.29 -12.03
C ALA A 34 -4.62 20.94 -12.59
N SER A 35 -3.75 20.23 -13.31
CA SER A 35 -4.07 18.91 -13.82
C SER A 35 -4.12 17.89 -12.69
N THR A 36 -4.80 16.79 -12.95
CA THR A 36 -4.91 15.67 -12.00
C THR A 36 -3.69 14.75 -12.13
N GLY A 37 -3.37 14.01 -11.07
CA GLY A 37 -2.21 13.12 -11.00
C GLY A 37 -1.13 13.68 -10.08
N ILE A 38 -1.20 13.36 -8.79
CA ILE A 38 -0.15 13.76 -7.84
C ILE A 38 1.12 12.97 -8.11
N THR A 39 2.18 13.69 -8.43
CA THR A 39 3.58 13.25 -8.43
C THR A 39 4.37 14.26 -7.61
N PHE A 40 5.42 13.81 -6.91
CA PHE A 40 6.32 14.73 -6.23
C PHE A 40 7.08 15.60 -7.23
N THR A 41 7.49 15.06 -8.38
CA THR A 41 8.29 15.80 -9.36
C THR A 41 7.57 16.99 -9.98
N ASP A 42 6.25 16.91 -10.14
CA ASP A 42 5.45 17.96 -10.79
C ASP A 42 4.68 18.84 -9.79
N ALA A 43 4.85 18.61 -8.49
CA ALA A 43 4.11 19.34 -7.47
C ALA A 43 4.37 20.85 -7.54
N ALA A 44 3.34 21.67 -7.40
CA ALA A 44 3.45 23.12 -7.56
C ALA A 44 4.43 23.79 -6.59
N VAL A 45 4.61 23.21 -5.40
CA VAL A 45 5.53 23.67 -4.37
C VAL A 45 6.98 23.22 -4.59
N GLY A 46 7.22 22.39 -5.61
CA GLY A 46 8.48 21.72 -5.89
C GLY A 46 8.63 20.37 -5.15
N PRO A 47 9.52 19.48 -5.61
CA PRO A 47 9.52 18.07 -5.16
C PRO A 47 9.86 17.89 -3.68
N LEU A 48 10.90 18.59 -3.20
CA LEU A 48 11.32 18.48 -1.80
C LEU A 48 10.23 19.00 -0.84
N ASN A 49 9.60 20.13 -1.18
CA ASN A 49 8.51 20.68 -0.37
C ASN A 49 7.28 19.77 -0.39
N ALA A 50 6.98 19.14 -1.52
CA ALA A 50 5.87 18.19 -1.62
C ALA A 50 6.10 16.98 -0.70
N ILE A 51 7.32 16.46 -0.62
CA ILE A 51 7.71 15.39 0.31
C ILE A 51 7.54 15.85 1.77
N ILE A 52 8.05 17.05 2.11
CA ILE A 52 7.95 17.60 3.47
C ILE A 52 6.50 17.82 3.88
N ILE A 53 5.68 18.43 3.02
CA ILE A 53 4.24 18.65 3.26
C ILE A 53 3.53 17.31 3.44
N THR A 54 3.79 16.34 2.56
CA THR A 54 3.23 14.99 2.66
C THR A 54 3.60 14.34 3.99
N ALA A 55 4.87 14.39 4.40
CA ALA A 55 5.32 13.85 5.68
C ALA A 55 4.65 14.55 6.87
N LEU A 56 4.53 15.89 6.84
CA LEU A 56 3.89 16.68 7.88
C LEU A 56 2.40 16.31 8.04
N PHE A 57 1.67 16.19 6.94
CA PHE A 57 0.25 15.82 6.94
C PHE A 57 0.02 14.32 7.18
N LEU A 58 1.06 13.48 7.08
CA LEU A 58 1.05 12.10 7.54
C LEU A 58 1.28 11.96 9.06
N LEU A 59 1.77 12.97 9.77
CA LEU A 59 2.01 12.88 11.21
C LEU A 59 0.75 12.54 12.03
N PRO A 60 -0.45 13.12 11.76
CA PRO A 60 -1.67 12.70 12.45
C PRO A 60 -1.99 11.21 12.22
N ALA A 61 -1.78 10.72 11.00
CA ALA A 61 -1.95 9.31 10.67
C ALA A 61 -0.97 8.45 11.48
N LEU A 62 0.31 8.84 11.52
CA LEU A 62 1.35 8.16 12.30
C LEU A 62 1.02 8.13 13.81
N ILE A 63 0.60 9.25 14.39
CA ILE A 63 0.24 9.33 15.82
C ILE A 63 -0.91 8.37 16.13
N LEU A 64 -1.96 8.37 15.30
CA LEU A 64 -3.08 7.45 15.44
C LEU A 64 -2.64 5.99 15.22
N SER A 65 -1.79 5.72 14.23
CA SER A 65 -1.22 4.41 13.97
C SER A 65 -0.44 3.89 15.18
N ILE A 66 0.42 4.71 15.79
CA ILE A 66 1.20 4.36 16.99
C ILE A 66 0.25 4.01 18.15
N PHE A 67 -0.79 4.83 18.37
CA PHE A 67 -1.78 4.57 19.41
C PHE A 67 -2.50 3.24 19.17
N ILE A 68 -2.98 3.00 17.95
CA ILE A 68 -3.70 1.76 17.59
C ILE A 68 -2.78 0.54 17.66
N ALA A 69 -1.51 0.66 17.26
CA ALA A 69 -0.52 -0.40 17.37
C ALA A 69 -0.29 -0.83 18.82
N ALA A 70 -0.45 0.07 19.79
CA ALA A 70 -0.28 -0.28 21.19
C ALA A 70 -1.36 -1.28 21.68
N PHE A 71 -2.59 -1.19 21.16
CA PHE A 71 -3.71 -2.06 21.54
C PHE A 71 -3.96 -3.23 20.58
N ASN A 72 -3.49 -3.12 19.33
CA ASN A 72 -3.80 -4.03 18.24
C ASN A 72 -2.51 -4.45 17.50
N THR A 73 -2.63 -4.81 16.22
CA THR A 73 -1.52 -5.23 15.37
C THR A 73 -0.89 -4.06 14.61
N TYR A 74 0.39 -4.17 14.27
CA TYR A 74 1.09 -3.21 13.39
C TYR A 74 0.44 -3.12 12.00
N LEU A 75 -0.19 -4.20 11.50
CA LEU A 75 -0.92 -4.18 10.22
C LEU A 75 -2.13 -3.24 10.28
N SER A 76 -2.91 -3.28 11.37
CA SER A 76 -4.02 -2.34 11.58
C SER A 76 -3.54 -0.89 11.68
N ALA A 77 -2.38 -0.68 12.32
CA ALA A 77 -1.75 0.64 12.38
C ALA A 77 -1.29 1.13 11.00
N THR A 78 -0.64 0.27 10.22
CA THR A 78 -0.17 0.59 8.86
C THR A 78 -1.34 0.89 7.92
N PHE A 79 -2.45 0.17 8.09
CA PHE A 79 -3.68 0.38 7.33
C PHE A 79 -4.19 1.83 7.44
N ILE A 80 -4.13 2.43 8.63
CA ILE A 80 -4.56 3.83 8.84
C ILE A 80 -3.77 4.80 7.96
N SER A 81 -2.45 4.61 7.90
CA SER A 81 -1.57 5.46 7.09
C SER A 81 -1.75 5.20 5.59
N ALA A 82 -1.85 3.94 5.16
CA ALA A 82 -2.14 3.61 3.77
C ALA A 82 -3.51 4.13 3.31
N PHE A 83 -4.52 4.11 4.18
CA PHE A 83 -5.86 4.64 3.91
C PHE A 83 -5.87 6.17 3.83
N ALA A 84 -5.09 6.85 4.66
CA ALA A 84 -4.92 8.30 4.55
C ALA A 84 -4.30 8.71 3.21
N VAL A 85 -3.27 7.99 2.76
CA VAL A 85 -2.66 8.19 1.43
C VAL A 85 -3.64 7.79 0.31
N LEU A 86 -4.46 6.75 0.49
CA LEU A 86 -5.50 6.35 -0.47
C LEU A 86 -6.51 7.48 -0.69
N ALA A 87 -6.93 8.16 0.37
CA ALA A 87 -7.86 9.28 0.25
C ALA A 87 -7.25 10.42 -0.58
N LEU A 88 -5.99 10.76 -0.32
CA LEU A 88 -5.26 11.74 -1.13
C LEU A 88 -5.15 11.31 -2.60
N ALA A 89 -4.78 10.05 -2.85
CA ALA A 89 -4.69 9.47 -4.19
C ALA A 89 -6.03 9.52 -4.94
N SER A 90 -7.14 9.31 -4.23
CA SER A 90 -8.49 9.30 -4.79
C SER A 90 -8.96 10.67 -5.27
N ILE A 91 -8.53 11.75 -4.60
CA ILE A 91 -8.93 13.12 -4.96
C ILE A 91 -7.96 13.77 -5.94
N GLY A 92 -6.65 13.60 -5.73
CA GLY A 92 -5.64 14.30 -6.53
C GLY A 92 -5.03 13.48 -7.65
N GLY A 93 -5.29 12.17 -7.73
CA GLY A 93 -4.62 11.28 -8.67
C GLY A 93 -5.45 10.95 -9.89
N SER A 94 -4.99 11.33 -11.08
CA SER A 94 -5.45 10.76 -12.36
C SER A 94 -4.23 10.31 -13.17
N PRO A 95 -4.12 9.02 -13.51
CA PRO A 95 -3.09 8.51 -14.40
C PRO A 95 -3.00 9.29 -15.72
N ILE A 96 -4.15 9.57 -16.32
CA ILE A 96 -4.21 10.22 -17.63
C ILE A 96 -3.80 11.70 -17.55
N GLY A 97 -4.06 12.37 -16.41
CA GLY A 97 -3.65 13.75 -16.20
C GLY A 97 -2.13 13.91 -16.15
N PHE A 98 -1.41 12.94 -15.56
CA PHE A 98 0.05 12.86 -15.65
C PHE A 98 0.51 12.66 -17.11
N ILE A 99 -0.07 11.68 -17.81
CA ILE A 99 0.34 11.34 -19.18
C ILE A 99 0.20 12.54 -20.14
N TYR A 100 -0.83 13.36 -19.99
CA TYR A 100 -1.04 14.53 -20.85
C TYR A 100 -0.05 15.67 -20.63
N ARG A 101 0.50 15.82 -19.42
CA ARG A 101 1.38 16.96 -19.10
C ARG A 101 2.87 16.61 -19.17
N SER A 102 3.21 15.34 -18.99
CA SER A 102 4.59 14.90 -18.84
C SER A 102 5.27 14.72 -20.18
N ASP A 103 6.58 14.94 -20.19
CA ASP A 103 7.41 14.64 -21.34
C ASP A 103 7.85 13.16 -21.28
N LEU A 104 7.12 12.31 -21.99
CA LEU A 104 7.28 10.86 -21.92
C LEU A 104 8.20 10.34 -23.03
N PRO A 105 8.98 9.27 -22.81
CA PRO A 105 8.88 8.31 -21.69
C PRO A 105 9.81 8.57 -20.51
N HIS A 106 10.69 9.58 -20.57
CA HIS A 106 11.76 9.73 -19.57
C HIS A 106 11.25 10.01 -18.15
N GLU A 107 10.10 10.69 -18.03
CA GLU A 107 9.41 10.88 -16.74
C GLU A 107 8.94 9.58 -16.08
N TYR A 108 8.95 8.41 -16.74
CA TYR A 108 8.77 7.14 -16.02
C TYR A 108 9.93 6.83 -15.07
N THR A 109 11.13 7.40 -15.30
CA THR A 109 12.25 7.31 -14.35
C THR A 109 11.93 8.03 -13.05
N SER A 110 11.27 9.19 -13.13
CA SER A 110 10.87 9.94 -11.94
C SER A 110 9.82 9.17 -11.13
N LEU A 111 8.87 8.50 -11.79
CA LEU A 111 7.91 7.61 -11.12
C LEU A 111 8.56 6.41 -10.40
N ILE A 112 9.65 5.85 -10.95
CA ILE A 112 10.43 4.80 -10.28
C ILE A 112 11.04 5.35 -8.98
N ILE A 113 11.67 6.54 -9.04
CA ILE A 113 12.26 7.20 -7.87
C ILE A 113 11.18 7.50 -6.83
N GLU A 114 10.02 8.02 -7.25
CA GLU A 114 8.89 8.27 -6.35
C GLU A 114 8.37 7.00 -5.68
N SER A 115 8.40 5.86 -6.36
CA SER A 115 8.03 4.57 -5.76
C SER A 115 8.94 4.21 -4.59
N PHE A 116 10.24 4.48 -4.70
CA PHE A 116 11.18 4.34 -3.58
C PHE A 116 10.87 5.32 -2.44
N ILE A 117 10.58 6.59 -2.75
CA ILE A 117 10.26 7.61 -1.75
C ILE A 117 9.00 7.25 -0.96
N TRP A 118 7.91 6.90 -1.66
CA TRP A 118 6.67 6.48 -1.01
C TRP A 118 6.85 5.23 -0.14
N THR A 119 7.63 4.27 -0.61
CA THR A 119 7.96 3.07 0.17
C THR A 119 8.81 3.43 1.38
N ALA A 120 9.82 4.30 1.25
CA ALA A 120 10.62 4.76 2.38
C ALA A 120 9.76 5.45 3.45
N LEU A 121 8.76 6.26 3.06
CA LEU A 121 7.80 6.87 3.99
C LEU A 121 6.96 5.82 4.72
N LEU A 122 6.46 4.80 4.01
CA LEU A 122 5.73 3.68 4.62
C LEU A 122 6.59 2.91 5.64
N PHE A 123 7.85 2.64 5.31
CA PHE A 123 8.78 1.91 6.18
C PHE A 123 9.26 2.74 7.37
N ALA A 124 9.49 4.03 7.19
CA ALA A 124 9.75 4.96 8.29
C ALA A 124 8.59 4.96 9.29
N ASN A 125 7.36 4.90 8.80
CA ASN A 125 6.16 4.80 9.65
C ASN A 125 6.14 3.47 10.43
N LEU A 126 6.30 2.34 9.74
CA LEU A 126 6.40 1.01 10.37
C LEU A 126 7.51 0.93 11.43
N TYR A 127 8.69 1.43 11.11
CA TYR A 127 9.83 1.47 12.04
C TYR A 127 9.51 2.32 13.27
N THR A 128 8.91 3.49 13.06
CA THR A 128 8.48 4.37 14.16
C THR A 128 7.44 3.68 15.05
N ILE A 129 6.46 2.99 14.46
CA ILE A 129 5.49 2.18 15.21
C ILE A 129 6.22 1.13 16.05
N GLN A 130 7.17 0.39 15.47
CA GLN A 130 7.89 -0.66 16.17
C GLN A 130 8.64 -0.13 17.41
N ILE A 131 9.42 0.93 17.27
CA ILE A 131 10.25 1.46 18.36
C ILE A 131 9.41 2.15 19.45
N THR A 132 8.24 2.69 19.10
CA THR A 132 7.36 3.41 20.05
C THR A 132 6.32 2.51 20.70
N ARG A 133 6.00 1.35 20.11
CA ARG A 133 4.96 0.45 20.62
C ARG A 133 5.28 -0.07 22.02
N THR A 134 6.45 -0.66 22.24
CA THR A 134 6.85 -1.22 23.54
C THR A 134 6.81 -0.19 24.68
N PRO A 135 7.41 1.01 24.56
CA PRO A 135 7.35 2.01 25.65
C PRO A 135 5.94 2.54 25.91
N ILE A 136 5.06 2.57 24.90
CA ILE A 136 3.66 2.96 25.09
C ILE A 136 2.88 1.84 25.77
N GLN A 137 3.04 0.59 25.33
CA GLN A 137 2.40 -0.58 25.95
C GLN A 137 2.79 -0.73 27.42
N ALA A 138 4.03 -0.44 27.79
CA ALA A 138 4.48 -0.47 29.18
C ALA A 138 3.73 0.51 30.10
N LYS A 139 3.15 1.58 29.53
CA LYS A 139 2.35 2.58 30.26
C LYS A 139 0.85 2.28 30.25
N LEU A 140 0.40 1.33 29.44
CA LEU A 140 -1.02 1.01 29.31
C LEU A 140 -1.45 -0.04 30.35
N PRO A 141 -2.69 0.06 30.86
CA PRO A 141 -3.30 -1.00 31.67
C PRO A 141 -3.25 -2.35 30.94
N ARG A 142 -2.79 -3.41 31.62
CA ARG A 142 -2.59 -4.75 31.02
C ARG A 142 -3.86 -5.34 30.41
N ASN A 143 -5.03 -4.98 30.92
CA ASN A 143 -6.33 -5.41 30.40
C ASN A 143 -6.68 -4.83 29.03
N LEU A 144 -5.97 -3.79 28.57
CA LEU A 144 -6.17 -3.18 27.25
C LEU A 144 -5.17 -3.68 26.20
N VAL A 145 -4.07 -4.32 26.64
CA VAL A 145 -3.03 -4.81 25.74
C VAL A 145 -3.42 -6.19 25.23
N THR A 146 -3.65 -6.31 23.93
CA THR A 146 -3.84 -7.62 23.31
C THR A 146 -2.46 -8.25 23.09
N PRO A 147 -2.12 -9.39 23.72
CA PRO A 147 -0.86 -10.06 23.44
C PRO A 147 -0.80 -10.40 21.95
N SER A 148 0.23 -9.92 21.27
CA SER A 148 0.43 -10.21 19.85
C SER A 148 1.59 -11.20 19.73
N PRO A 149 1.37 -12.38 19.13
CA PRO A 149 2.46 -13.34 18.90
C PRO A 149 3.58 -12.78 17.99
N ASP A 150 3.32 -11.65 17.31
CA ASP A 150 4.26 -10.96 16.41
C ASP A 150 5.11 -9.88 17.13
N ASP A 151 5.23 -9.88 18.47
CA ASP A 151 6.01 -8.87 19.24
C ASP A 151 7.54 -8.96 19.04
N SER A 152 8.02 -9.94 18.26
CA SER A 152 9.43 -10.04 17.84
C SER A 152 9.81 -8.95 16.83
N ASN A 153 11.13 -8.73 16.65
CA ASN A 153 11.68 -7.75 15.72
C ASN A 153 11.01 -7.88 14.32
N LEU A 154 10.19 -6.90 13.93
CA LEU A 154 9.40 -6.92 12.68
C LEU A 154 10.28 -7.10 11.44
N PHE A 155 11.55 -6.68 11.53
CA PHE A 155 12.56 -6.80 10.48
C PHE A 155 13.53 -7.97 10.69
N GLY A 156 13.41 -8.71 11.79
CA GLY A 156 14.38 -9.72 12.22
C GLY A 156 14.28 -11.08 11.52
N ASN A 157 13.24 -11.31 10.69
CA ASN A 157 13.03 -12.58 9.98
C ASN A 157 13.00 -12.37 8.47
N LEU A 158 14.19 -12.32 7.86
CA LEU A 158 14.41 -12.27 6.42
C LEU A 158 14.77 -13.65 5.87
N SER A 159 13.92 -14.64 6.12
CA SER A 159 14.12 -15.97 5.54
C SER A 159 13.98 -15.94 4.01
N THR A 160 14.64 -16.88 3.33
CA THR A 160 14.52 -17.05 1.86
C THR A 160 13.05 -17.18 1.43
N ASN A 161 12.23 -17.87 2.23
CA ASN A 161 10.79 -18.02 2.00
C ASN A 161 10.05 -16.68 2.04
N THR A 162 10.43 -15.78 2.94
CA THR A 162 9.85 -14.44 3.05
C THR A 162 10.16 -13.60 1.82
N ILE A 163 11.43 -13.60 1.38
CA ILE A 163 11.86 -12.86 0.20
C ILE A 163 11.15 -13.40 -1.05
N LEU A 164 11.12 -14.73 -1.21
CA LEU A 164 10.44 -15.39 -2.31
C LEU A 164 8.94 -15.07 -2.32
N ALA A 165 8.28 -15.11 -1.16
CA ALA A 165 6.88 -14.75 -1.03
C ALA A 165 6.62 -13.30 -1.49
N ALA A 166 7.48 -12.34 -1.14
CA ALA A 166 7.33 -10.96 -1.59
C ALA A 166 7.41 -10.82 -3.11
N PHE A 167 8.33 -11.54 -3.77
CA PHE A 167 8.41 -11.57 -5.23
C PHE A 167 7.20 -12.26 -5.88
N ILE A 168 6.68 -13.33 -5.28
CA ILE A 168 5.46 -14.01 -5.78
C ILE A 168 4.25 -13.08 -5.65
N VAL A 169 4.07 -12.39 -4.53
CA VAL A 169 3.00 -11.39 -4.37
C VAL A 169 3.14 -10.28 -5.40
N ALA A 170 4.37 -9.78 -5.64
CA ALA A 170 4.61 -8.74 -6.65
C ALA A 170 4.28 -9.22 -8.07
N GLY A 171 4.72 -10.43 -8.44
CA GLY A 171 4.49 -11.02 -9.74
C GLY A 171 3.01 -11.33 -9.99
N LEU A 172 2.36 -12.04 -9.06
CA LEU A 172 0.94 -12.38 -9.16
C LEU A 172 0.05 -11.14 -9.07
N GLY A 173 0.35 -10.22 -8.15
CA GLY A 173 -0.36 -8.94 -8.02
C GLY A 173 -0.21 -8.09 -9.27
N GLY A 174 1.00 -7.96 -9.81
CA GLY A 174 1.26 -7.23 -11.06
C GLY A 174 0.57 -7.86 -12.27
N PHE A 175 0.56 -9.20 -12.38
CA PHE A 175 -0.17 -9.92 -13.41
C PHE A 175 -1.68 -9.67 -13.33
N LEU A 176 -2.28 -9.80 -12.14
CA LEU A 176 -3.69 -9.51 -11.94
C LEU A 176 -4.02 -8.04 -12.21
N CYS A 177 -3.15 -7.10 -11.85
CA CYS A 177 -3.32 -5.69 -12.21
C CYS A 177 -3.35 -5.47 -13.73
N ASN A 178 -2.49 -6.14 -14.49
CA ASN A 178 -2.52 -6.09 -15.96
C ASN A 178 -3.85 -6.59 -16.54
N LEU A 179 -4.52 -7.54 -15.88
CA LEU A 179 -5.84 -8.04 -16.31
C LEU A 179 -6.99 -7.14 -15.84
N LEU A 180 -6.91 -6.56 -14.65
CA LEU A 180 -8.02 -5.85 -14.03
C LEU A 180 -8.04 -4.35 -14.36
N ILE A 181 -6.88 -3.75 -14.65
CA ILE A 181 -6.80 -2.34 -15.06
C ILE A 181 -7.00 -2.31 -16.57
N GLN A 182 -8.14 -1.82 -17.02
CA GLN A 182 -8.49 -1.76 -18.45
C GLN A 182 -8.81 -0.33 -18.94
N SER A 183 -8.82 0.64 -18.02
CA SER A 183 -9.05 2.05 -18.29
C SER A 183 -8.15 2.91 -17.42
N THR A 184 -8.06 4.18 -17.76
CA THR A 184 -7.32 5.20 -17.01
C THR A 184 -8.12 5.81 -15.86
N ALA A 185 -9.32 5.27 -15.57
CA ALA A 185 -10.14 5.74 -14.48
C ALA A 185 -9.48 5.42 -13.13
N THR A 186 -9.27 6.46 -12.31
CA THR A 186 -8.64 6.37 -10.98
C THR A 186 -9.28 5.31 -10.10
N SER A 187 -10.62 5.29 -10.04
CA SER A 187 -11.36 4.33 -9.22
C SER A 187 -11.10 2.88 -9.63
N GLN A 188 -11.02 2.61 -10.94
CA GLN A 188 -10.68 1.27 -11.43
C GLN A 188 -9.25 0.91 -11.02
N SER A 189 -8.26 1.79 -11.23
CA SER A 189 -6.88 1.52 -10.83
C SER A 189 -6.76 1.19 -9.34
N LEU A 190 -7.40 1.98 -8.46
CA LEU A 190 -7.35 1.78 -7.02
C LEU A 190 -8.05 0.47 -6.61
N CYS A 191 -9.27 0.20 -7.09
CA CYS A 191 -9.99 -1.03 -6.78
C CYS A 191 -9.26 -2.27 -7.31
N SER A 192 -8.71 -2.20 -8.53
CA SER A 192 -7.94 -3.28 -9.13
C SER A 192 -6.66 -3.56 -8.35
N LEU A 193 -5.94 -2.54 -7.88
CA LEU A 193 -4.76 -2.71 -7.03
C LEU A 193 -5.13 -3.37 -5.69
N ILE A 194 -6.17 -2.90 -5.01
CA ILE A 194 -6.64 -3.53 -3.75
C ILE A 194 -6.96 -5.00 -3.99
N LEU A 195 -7.76 -5.31 -5.01
CA LEU A 195 -8.22 -6.67 -5.31
C LEU A 195 -7.06 -7.58 -5.73
N ALA A 196 -6.19 -7.12 -6.62
CA ALA A 196 -5.05 -7.88 -7.12
C ALA A 196 -4.08 -8.25 -5.99
N PHE A 197 -3.69 -7.27 -5.17
CA PHE A 197 -2.77 -7.51 -4.05
C PHE A 197 -3.43 -8.26 -2.90
N PHE A 198 -4.75 -8.13 -2.70
CA PHE A 198 -5.52 -8.97 -1.79
C PHE A 198 -5.44 -10.45 -2.18
N ILE A 199 -5.80 -10.78 -3.43
CA ILE A 199 -5.80 -12.16 -3.93
C ILE A 199 -4.37 -12.72 -3.92
N ALA A 200 -3.40 -11.96 -4.44
CA ALA A 200 -2.02 -12.41 -4.53
C ALA A 200 -1.43 -12.71 -3.15
N THR A 201 -1.71 -11.86 -2.17
CA THR A 201 -1.22 -12.04 -0.79
C THR A 201 -1.93 -13.17 -0.09
N LEU A 202 -3.25 -13.29 -0.22
CA LEU A 202 -4.03 -14.40 0.33
C LEU A 202 -3.50 -15.75 -0.18
N PHE A 203 -3.34 -15.88 -1.50
CA PHE A 203 -2.79 -17.08 -2.12
C PHE A 203 -1.38 -17.39 -1.65
N THR A 204 -0.49 -16.39 -1.65
CA THR A 204 0.90 -16.58 -1.24
C THR A 204 1.02 -16.98 0.24
N ARG A 205 0.17 -16.45 1.11
CA ARG A 205 0.13 -16.81 2.53
C ARG A 205 -0.28 -18.25 2.78
N PHE A 206 -1.12 -18.85 1.92
CA PHE A 206 -1.40 -20.28 1.99
C PHE A 206 -0.20 -21.15 1.64
N ILE A 207 0.69 -20.69 0.75
CA ILE A 207 1.92 -21.40 0.38
C ILE A 207 3.02 -21.16 1.41
N PHE A 208 3.16 -19.93 1.89
CA PHE A 208 4.19 -19.49 2.83
C PHE A 208 3.57 -18.87 4.09
N PRO A 209 2.96 -19.67 4.98
CA PRO A 209 2.27 -19.16 6.18
C PRO A 209 3.22 -18.50 7.19
N SER A 210 4.52 -18.83 7.14
CA SER A 210 5.56 -18.23 7.98
C SER A 210 6.24 -17.00 7.36
N ALA A 211 5.85 -16.58 6.15
CA ALA A 211 6.43 -15.40 5.50
C ALA A 211 6.15 -14.15 6.33
N ASN A 212 7.20 -13.36 6.57
CA ASN A 212 7.08 -12.12 7.32
C ASN A 212 6.17 -11.12 6.59
N PRO A 213 5.03 -10.73 7.19
CA PRO A 213 4.04 -9.87 6.54
C PRO A 213 4.56 -8.47 6.22
N VAL A 214 5.55 -7.96 6.96
CA VAL A 214 6.13 -6.62 6.71
C VAL A 214 6.87 -6.59 5.38
N ILE A 215 7.56 -7.67 5.01
CA ILE A 215 8.30 -7.74 3.76
C ILE A 215 7.36 -7.82 2.56
N LEU A 216 6.18 -8.42 2.72
CA LEU A 216 5.15 -8.44 1.67
C LEU A 216 4.62 -7.04 1.33
N LEU A 217 4.77 -6.06 2.22
CA LEU A 217 4.38 -4.67 1.95
C LEU A 217 5.30 -3.99 0.91
N PHE A 218 6.46 -4.57 0.57
CA PHE A 218 7.29 -4.11 -0.57
C PHE A 218 6.73 -4.53 -1.93
N SER A 219 5.86 -5.54 -1.99
CA SER A 219 5.42 -6.12 -3.26
C SER A 219 4.74 -5.13 -4.21
N PRO A 220 3.90 -4.18 -3.76
CA PRO A 220 3.34 -3.14 -4.64
C PRO A 220 4.40 -2.24 -5.28
N MET A 221 5.47 -1.88 -4.54
CA MET A 221 6.60 -1.11 -5.09
C MET A 221 7.29 -1.88 -6.21
N ILE A 222 7.58 -3.16 -6.00
CA ILE A 222 8.25 -4.00 -7.00
C ILE A 222 7.40 -4.07 -8.28
N ALA A 223 6.09 -4.27 -8.15
CA ALA A 223 5.18 -4.29 -9.31
C ALA A 223 5.15 -2.93 -10.05
N ALA A 224 5.14 -1.81 -9.32
CA ALA A 224 5.20 -0.47 -9.90
C ALA A 224 6.48 -0.26 -10.72
N ILE A 225 7.64 -0.58 -10.12
CA ILE A 225 8.95 -0.46 -10.77
C ILE A 225 9.00 -1.29 -12.05
N VAL A 226 8.51 -2.54 -12.01
CA VAL A 226 8.43 -3.40 -13.20
C VAL A 226 7.55 -2.75 -14.28
N GLY A 227 6.35 -2.27 -13.92
CA GLY A 227 5.45 -1.59 -14.86
C GLY A 227 6.10 -0.40 -15.56
N TYR A 228 6.74 0.50 -14.79
CA TYR A 228 7.42 1.67 -15.36
C TYR A 228 8.66 1.29 -16.17
N THR A 229 9.42 0.29 -15.73
CA THR A 229 10.59 -0.21 -16.47
C THR A 229 10.20 -0.79 -17.82
N LEU A 230 9.06 -1.51 -17.91
CA LEU A 230 8.55 -2.03 -19.18
C LEU A 230 8.29 -0.93 -20.21
N VAL A 231 7.85 0.25 -19.78
CA VAL A 231 7.67 1.41 -20.67
C VAL A 231 9.04 1.96 -21.11
N LEU A 232 9.98 2.10 -20.18
CA LEU A 232 11.32 2.65 -20.44
C LEU A 232 12.15 1.77 -21.38
N ILE A 233 12.06 0.44 -21.29
CA ILE A 233 12.83 -0.46 -22.16
C ILE A 233 12.23 -0.55 -23.58
N ASN A 234 10.93 -0.26 -23.73
CA ASN A 234 10.25 -0.33 -25.01
C ASN A 234 10.17 1.04 -25.70
N THR A 235 11.34 1.68 -25.86
CA THR A 235 11.48 3.02 -26.43
C THR A 235 10.99 3.13 -27.88
N GLY A 236 11.00 2.02 -28.63
CA GLY A 236 10.44 1.96 -29.99
C GLY A 236 8.94 2.25 -30.01
N SER A 237 8.18 1.51 -29.18
CA SER A 237 6.72 1.65 -29.06
C SER A 237 6.30 2.90 -28.28
N TYR A 238 7.10 3.35 -27.30
CA TYR A 238 6.72 4.42 -26.38
C TYR A 238 7.68 5.62 -26.40
N SER A 239 8.15 6.02 -27.59
CA SER A 239 9.18 7.07 -27.75
C SER A 239 8.72 8.50 -27.45
N SER A 240 7.40 8.74 -27.40
CA SER A 240 6.83 10.06 -27.19
C SER A 240 5.48 9.97 -26.49
N THR A 241 5.05 11.07 -25.86
CA THR A 241 3.71 11.20 -25.28
C THR A 241 2.60 10.87 -26.28
N SER A 242 2.73 11.31 -27.55
CA SER A 242 1.74 11.01 -28.60
C SER A 242 1.62 9.51 -28.91
N LYS A 243 2.74 8.78 -28.95
CA LYS A 243 2.74 7.32 -29.17
C LYS A 243 2.16 6.58 -27.97
N ILE A 244 2.47 7.01 -26.75
CA ILE A 244 1.89 6.45 -25.54
C ILE A 244 0.38 6.65 -25.53
N LEU A 245 -0.11 7.86 -25.79
CA LEU A 245 -1.54 8.12 -25.92
C LEU A 245 -2.19 7.25 -26.99
N SER A 246 -1.57 7.12 -28.17
CA SER A 246 -2.06 6.22 -29.22
C SER A 246 -2.12 4.77 -28.76
N ALA A 247 -1.11 4.28 -28.03
CA ALA A 247 -1.06 2.93 -27.50
C ALA A 247 -2.12 2.68 -26.42
N ILE A 248 -2.48 3.71 -25.65
CA ILE A 248 -3.56 3.63 -24.65
C ILE A 248 -4.91 3.45 -25.34
N TYR A 249 -5.19 4.26 -26.37
CA TYR A 249 -6.44 4.17 -27.13
C TYR A 249 -6.52 2.90 -28.01
N SER A 250 -5.38 2.30 -28.38
CA SER A 250 -5.34 1.02 -29.09
C SER A 250 -5.21 -0.21 -28.18
N HIS A 251 -5.28 -0.04 -26.85
CA HIS A 251 -5.12 -1.11 -25.86
C HIS A 251 -3.78 -1.86 -25.94
N GLN A 252 -2.73 -1.21 -26.45
CA GLN A 252 -1.36 -1.74 -26.55
C GLN A 252 -0.43 -1.21 -25.47
N PHE A 253 -0.90 -0.29 -24.61
CA PHE A 253 -0.13 0.22 -23.49
C PHE A 253 -0.22 -0.73 -22.27
N PRO A 254 0.89 -1.07 -21.59
CA PRO A 254 0.88 -1.99 -20.46
C PRO A 254 0.06 -1.43 -19.30
N PRO A 255 -1.05 -2.07 -18.90
CA PRO A 255 -1.93 -1.46 -17.92
C PRO A 255 -1.32 -1.28 -16.52
N LEU A 256 -0.34 -2.11 -16.16
CA LEU A 256 0.43 -1.97 -14.93
C LEU A 256 1.20 -0.64 -14.83
N ALA A 257 1.47 0.04 -15.95
CA ALA A 257 2.15 1.33 -15.96
C ALA A 257 1.20 2.53 -15.79
N PHE A 258 -0.13 2.32 -15.78
CA PHE A 258 -1.09 3.41 -15.56
C PHE A 258 -1.04 4.00 -14.13
N PRO A 259 -1.14 3.18 -13.06
CA PRO A 259 -1.29 3.74 -11.72
C PRO A 259 -0.05 4.54 -11.34
N LEU A 260 -0.26 5.67 -10.68
CA LEU A 260 0.83 6.48 -10.13
C LEU A 260 1.45 5.79 -8.90
N PRO A 261 2.69 6.13 -8.50
CA PRO A 261 3.37 5.50 -7.37
C PRO A 261 2.55 5.53 -6.07
N ILE A 262 1.86 6.65 -5.82
CA ILE A 262 0.96 6.82 -4.67
C ILE A 262 -0.19 5.79 -4.66
N PHE A 263 -0.63 5.28 -5.81
CA PHE A 263 -1.69 4.27 -5.90
C PHE A 263 -1.18 2.91 -5.45
N PHE A 264 0.01 2.51 -5.91
CA PHE A 264 0.62 1.24 -5.49
C PHE A 264 0.86 1.20 -3.98
N ILE A 265 1.43 2.27 -3.43
CA ILE A 265 1.77 2.32 -1.99
C ILE A 265 0.54 2.51 -1.10
N SER A 266 -0.57 3.06 -1.60
CA SER A 266 -1.83 3.12 -0.85
C SER A 266 -2.68 1.87 -1.08
N ALA A 267 -3.38 1.80 -2.22
CA ALA A 267 -4.30 0.73 -2.58
C ALA A 267 -3.63 -0.65 -2.58
N GLY A 268 -2.41 -0.77 -3.14
CA GLY A 268 -1.68 -2.03 -3.14
C GLY A 268 -1.34 -2.51 -1.71
N THR A 269 -0.82 -1.62 -0.86
CA THR A 269 -0.53 -1.93 0.56
C THR A 269 -1.79 -2.32 1.33
N ILE A 270 -2.92 -1.63 1.10
CA ILE A 270 -4.22 -2.03 1.68
C ILE A 270 -4.60 -3.44 1.23
N GLY A 271 -4.47 -3.73 -0.07
CA GLY A 271 -4.69 -5.08 -0.61
C GLY A 271 -3.85 -6.14 0.11
N VAL A 272 -2.55 -5.89 0.26
CA VAL A 272 -1.63 -6.79 0.99
C VAL A 272 -2.09 -7.00 2.44
N ILE A 273 -2.42 -5.92 3.18
CA ILE A 273 -2.88 -6.01 4.57
C ILE A 273 -4.18 -6.83 4.68
N LEU A 274 -5.14 -6.59 3.79
CA LEU A 274 -6.40 -7.35 3.76
C LEU A 274 -6.14 -8.83 3.45
N GLY A 275 -5.23 -9.13 2.53
CA GLY A 275 -4.87 -10.51 2.15
C GLY A 275 -4.23 -11.27 3.31
N ILE A 276 -3.29 -10.64 4.04
CA ILE A 276 -2.71 -11.21 5.26
C ILE A 276 -3.78 -11.46 6.32
N THR A 277 -4.67 -10.48 6.52
CA THR A 277 -5.72 -10.57 7.55
C THR A 277 -6.71 -11.69 7.23
N ALA A 278 -7.10 -11.84 5.97
CA ALA A 278 -7.97 -12.92 5.52
C ALA A 278 -7.30 -14.29 5.68
N ALA A 279 -6.04 -14.43 5.26
CA ALA A 279 -5.29 -15.68 5.42
C ALA A 279 -5.22 -16.12 6.89
N LYS A 280 -4.84 -15.22 7.81
CA LYS A 280 -4.86 -15.48 9.26
C LYS A 280 -6.25 -15.87 9.76
N GLY A 281 -7.30 -15.27 9.20
CA GLY A 281 -8.69 -15.63 9.51
C GLY A 281 -9.02 -17.08 9.16
N PHE A 282 -8.63 -17.52 7.96
CA PHE A 282 -8.82 -18.91 7.51
C PHE A 282 -8.01 -19.90 8.33
N GLU A 283 -6.73 -19.60 8.59
CA GLU A 283 -5.85 -20.42 9.44
C GLU A 283 -6.47 -20.70 10.82
N ASN A 284 -7.01 -19.67 11.47
CA ASN A 284 -7.66 -19.81 12.79
C ASN A 284 -8.92 -20.69 12.74
N MET A 285 -9.76 -20.56 11.71
CA MET A 285 -10.96 -21.37 11.57
C MET A 285 -10.62 -22.86 11.37
N THR A 286 -9.55 -23.16 10.63
CA THR A 286 -9.09 -24.55 10.44
C THR A 286 -8.61 -25.15 11.76
N ILE A 287 -7.85 -24.40 12.56
CA ILE A 287 -7.36 -24.88 13.88
C ILE A 287 -8.53 -25.15 14.84
N GLU A 288 -9.47 -24.21 14.95
CA GLU A 288 -10.66 -24.36 15.81
C GLU A 288 -11.50 -25.60 15.43
N SER A 289 -11.63 -25.87 14.12
CA SER A 289 -12.36 -27.05 13.63
C SER A 289 -11.66 -28.37 13.99
N ALA A 290 -10.32 -28.40 13.95
CA ALA A 290 -9.53 -29.58 14.28
C ALA A 290 -9.55 -29.88 15.78
N THR A 291 -9.48 -28.86 16.63
CA THR A 291 -9.54 -29.02 18.10
C THR A 291 -10.88 -29.58 18.55
N HIS A 292 -11.99 -29.07 18.00
CA HIS A 292 -13.32 -29.59 18.34
C HIS A 292 -13.53 -31.04 17.92
N GLN A 293 -12.98 -31.47 16.77
CA GLN A 293 -13.06 -32.87 16.35
C GLN A 293 -12.30 -33.81 17.30
N SER A 294 -11.13 -33.38 17.79
CA SER A 294 -10.34 -34.15 18.75
C SER A 294 -11.08 -34.32 20.09
N GLU A 295 -11.73 -33.27 20.58
CA GLU A 295 -12.50 -33.32 21.84
C GLU A 295 -13.74 -34.22 21.75
N THR A 296 -14.35 -34.34 20.56
CA THR A 296 -15.52 -35.23 20.36
C THR A 296 -15.16 -36.70 20.15
N ALA A 297 -13.89 -37.02 19.94
CA ALA A 297 -13.42 -38.38 19.72
C ALA A 297 -13.01 -39.12 21.02
N GLU A 298 -12.92 -38.39 22.14
CA GLU A 298 -12.68 -38.91 23.50
C GLU A 298 -14.00 -39.17 24.25
#